data_AF-A0A3B5AYY2-F1
#
_entry.id   AF-A0A3B5AYY2-F1
#
_cell.length_a   1.000
_cell.length_b   1.000
_cell.length_c   1.000
_cell.angle_alpha   90.00
_cell.angle_beta   90.00
_cell.angle_gamma   90.00
#
_symmetry.space_group_name_H-M   'P 1'
#
loop_
_entity.id
_entity.type
_entity.pdbx_description
1 polymer ?
#
loop_
_entity_poly.entity_id
_entity_poly.type
_entity_poly.pdbx_seq_one_letter_code
_entity_poly.pdbx_strand_id
1 'polypeptide(L)'
;MTIAYESGVNLFDTAEVYAGGRWVSYKPLCLRSSLLQPWFSLINVLSLFTPCISLCLSGLKGSLQRMQLEYVDVVFANRPDSNTPMEEIVRAMTYVINQGMAMYWGTSRWTAMEIMEAYSVARQFNLIPPVCEQAEYHLFQREKVEVQLPELYHKIGVGAMTWSPLACGIITGKYENGIPESSRASMKSYQWLKEKIVSEDGRKQQAKLKELNHIAEKLGCTLPQLAVAWCLRNEGVSSVLLGTSNPEQLTENLGAIQVLPKMTSHVVSEIDHILGNRPYSKKDYRS
;
A
#
# COMPACT_ATOMS: atom_id res chain seq x y z
N MET A 1 -13.10 -7.83 7.71
CA MET A 1 -13.09 -8.49 6.39
C MET A 1 -14.49 -8.51 5.78
N THR A 2 -15.51 -9.03 6.48
CA THR A 2 -16.91 -9.04 6.01
C THR A 2 -17.39 -7.69 5.49
N ILE A 3 -17.28 -6.63 6.28
CA ILE A 3 -17.67 -5.26 5.88
C ILE A 3 -16.98 -4.84 4.57
N ALA A 4 -15.68 -5.09 4.43
CA ALA A 4 -14.93 -4.73 3.22
C ALA A 4 -15.48 -5.50 2.01
N TYR A 5 -15.66 -6.82 2.15
CA TYR A 5 -16.13 -7.69 1.08
C TYR A 5 -17.56 -7.33 0.64
N GLU A 6 -18.48 -7.16 1.60
CA GLU A 6 -19.87 -6.75 1.31
C GLU A 6 -19.94 -5.35 0.67
N SER A 7 -18.94 -4.51 0.91
CA SER A 7 -18.79 -3.20 0.25
C SER A 7 -18.13 -3.28 -1.13
N GLY A 8 -17.86 -4.48 -1.64
CA GLY A 8 -17.26 -4.71 -2.97
C GLY A 8 -15.73 -4.75 -2.99
N VAL A 9 -15.05 -4.68 -1.84
CA VAL A 9 -13.59 -4.82 -1.78
C VAL A 9 -13.18 -6.26 -2.01
N ASN A 10 -12.32 -6.48 -3.00
CA ASN A 10 -11.81 -7.80 -3.35
C ASN A 10 -10.29 -7.98 -3.12
N LEU A 11 -9.56 -6.90 -2.80
CA LEU A 11 -8.13 -6.91 -2.55
C LEU A 11 -7.81 -7.00 -1.06
N PHE A 12 -7.08 -8.03 -0.65
CA PHE A 12 -6.69 -8.25 0.74
C PHE A 12 -5.20 -8.56 0.86
N ASP A 13 -4.45 -7.58 1.36
CA ASP A 13 -3.00 -7.67 1.57
C ASP A 13 -2.62 -8.25 2.94
N THR A 14 -1.54 -9.04 2.96
CA THR A 14 -0.90 -9.54 4.18
C THR A 14 0.60 -9.78 3.97
N ALA A 15 1.32 -10.07 5.06
CA ALA A 15 2.75 -10.40 5.01
C ALA A 15 3.09 -11.45 6.06
N GLU A 16 4.11 -12.26 5.79
CA GLU A 16 4.55 -13.32 6.72
C GLU A 16 4.95 -12.77 8.10
N VAL A 17 5.48 -11.56 8.14
CA VAL A 17 5.97 -10.90 9.35
C VAL A 17 4.85 -10.29 10.20
N TYR A 18 3.64 -10.12 9.66
CA TYR A 18 2.56 -9.45 10.37
C TYR A 18 2.12 -10.27 11.59
N ALA A 19 2.24 -9.64 12.78
CA ALA A 19 2.06 -10.25 14.10
C ALA A 19 2.83 -11.58 14.30
N GLY A 20 4.04 -11.69 13.72
CA GLY A 20 4.86 -12.90 13.81
C GLY A 20 4.18 -14.11 13.15
N GLY A 21 3.52 -13.90 12.01
CA GLY A 21 2.81 -14.94 11.26
C GLY A 21 1.36 -15.19 11.71
N ARG A 22 0.89 -14.60 12.82
CA ARG A 22 -0.47 -14.86 13.35
C ARG A 22 -1.59 -14.28 12.48
N TRP A 23 -1.38 -13.13 11.84
CA TRP A 23 -2.42 -12.54 10.96
C TRP A 23 -2.75 -13.43 9.76
N VAL A 24 -1.73 -14.12 9.24
CA VAL A 24 -1.86 -15.08 8.14
C VAL A 24 -2.79 -16.24 8.54
N SER A 25 -2.80 -16.63 9.82
CA SER A 25 -3.68 -17.68 10.36
C SER A 25 -5.12 -17.21 10.64
N TYR A 26 -5.36 -15.91 10.88
CA TYR A 26 -6.72 -15.39 11.11
C TYR A 26 -7.51 -15.19 9.82
N LYS A 27 -6.84 -14.89 8.69
CA LYS A 27 -7.45 -14.68 7.38
C LYS A 27 -8.33 -15.88 6.91
N PRO A 28 -7.87 -17.14 6.95
CA PRO A 28 -8.73 -18.28 6.62
C PRO A 28 -9.89 -18.50 7.59
N LEU A 29 -9.73 -18.14 8.87
CA LEU A 29 -10.82 -18.29 9.85
C LEU A 29 -12.01 -17.38 9.49
N CYS A 30 -11.74 -16.16 9.03
CA CYS A 30 -12.76 -15.25 8.52
C CYS A 30 -13.33 -15.69 7.16
N LEU A 31 -12.49 -16.18 6.25
CA LEU A 31 -12.92 -16.65 4.93
C LEU A 31 -13.72 -17.97 4.99
N ARG A 32 -13.50 -18.81 6.00
CA ARG A 32 -14.26 -20.07 6.20
C ARG A 32 -15.55 -19.90 7.01
N SER A 33 -15.61 -18.94 7.94
CA SER A 33 -16.79 -18.74 8.80
C SER A 33 -17.88 -17.93 8.12
N SER A 34 -17.50 -17.04 7.21
CA SER A 34 -18.40 -16.53 6.18
C SER A 34 -18.46 -17.56 5.06
N LEU A 35 -19.62 -17.81 4.45
CA LEU A 35 -19.84 -18.79 3.37
C LEU A 35 -19.12 -18.39 2.05
N LEU A 36 -17.89 -17.91 2.12
CA LEU A 36 -17.11 -17.32 1.03
C LEU A 36 -16.15 -18.36 0.44
N GLN A 37 -16.70 -19.34 -0.29
CA GLN A 37 -15.97 -20.18 -1.24
C GLN A 37 -16.93 -20.68 -2.35
N PRO A 38 -16.45 -21.11 -3.55
CA PRO A 38 -15.12 -20.94 -4.18
C PRO A 38 -15.20 -20.29 -5.59
N TRP A 39 -16.08 -19.32 -5.82
CA TRP A 39 -16.12 -18.58 -7.08
C TRP A 39 -15.95 -17.09 -6.76
N PHE A 40 -15.09 -16.39 -7.53
CA PHE A 40 -14.83 -14.95 -7.55
C PHE A 40 -13.62 -14.40 -6.76
N SER A 41 -13.02 -13.37 -7.38
CA SER A 41 -11.62 -12.95 -7.41
C SER A 41 -11.16 -12.19 -6.17
N LEU A 42 -10.89 -12.91 -5.08
CA LEU A 42 -10.14 -12.37 -3.95
C LEU A 42 -8.67 -12.25 -4.34
N ILE A 43 -8.14 -11.03 -4.45
CA ILE A 43 -6.71 -10.81 -4.69
C ILE A 43 -5.99 -10.94 -3.35
N ASN A 44 -5.35 -12.09 -3.14
CA ASN A 44 -4.49 -12.35 -2.00
C ASN A 44 -3.08 -11.87 -2.32
N VAL A 45 -2.57 -11.01 -1.44
CA VAL A 45 -1.22 -10.50 -1.57
C VAL A 45 -0.37 -10.93 -0.39
N LEU A 46 0.83 -11.45 -0.66
CA LEU A 46 1.80 -11.85 0.36
C LEU A 46 3.15 -11.20 0.12
N SER A 47 3.66 -10.45 1.09
CA SER A 47 5.02 -9.89 1.04
C SER A 47 6.06 -10.77 1.77
N LEU A 48 7.16 -11.12 1.08
CA LEU A 48 8.29 -11.93 1.57
C LEU A 48 9.51 -11.06 1.90
N PHE A 49 10.18 -11.32 3.02
CA PHE A 49 11.24 -10.44 3.55
C PHE A 49 12.63 -10.69 2.96
N THR A 50 12.88 -11.91 2.46
CA THR A 50 14.16 -12.28 1.82
C THR A 50 13.89 -13.02 0.50
N PRO A 51 14.25 -12.44 -0.65
CA PRO A 51 13.93 -12.97 -1.96
C PRO A 51 14.96 -13.98 -2.53
N CYS A 52 15.85 -14.54 -1.70
CA CYS A 52 16.68 -15.69 -2.09
C CYS A 52 15.81 -16.94 -2.34
N ILE A 53 16.17 -17.79 -3.31
CA ILE A 53 15.35 -18.94 -3.75
C ILE A 53 14.88 -19.81 -2.56
N SER A 54 15.79 -20.16 -1.64
CA SER A 54 15.48 -21.05 -0.52
C SER A 54 14.51 -20.44 0.49
N LEU A 55 14.65 -19.14 0.77
CA LEU A 55 13.84 -18.40 1.73
C LEU A 55 12.49 -17.99 1.14
N CYS A 56 12.46 -17.62 -0.14
CA CYS A 56 11.23 -17.35 -0.87
C CYS A 56 10.32 -18.59 -0.90
N LEU A 57 10.89 -19.77 -1.19
CA LEU A 57 10.15 -21.03 -1.24
C LEU A 57 9.61 -21.45 0.13
N SER A 58 10.47 -21.43 1.16
CA SER A 58 10.08 -21.82 2.51
C SER A 58 9.08 -20.83 3.13
N GLY A 59 9.29 -19.52 2.93
CA GLY A 59 8.41 -18.44 3.39
C GLY A 59 7.02 -18.48 2.74
N LEU A 60 6.97 -18.67 1.41
CA LEU A 60 5.71 -18.77 0.68
C LEU A 60 4.95 -20.05 1.04
N LYS A 61 5.61 -21.22 1.07
CA LYS A 61 4.95 -22.48 1.49
C LYS A 61 4.38 -22.39 2.90
N GLY A 62 5.15 -21.85 3.84
CA GLY A 62 4.66 -21.66 5.22
C GLY A 62 3.48 -20.69 5.30
N SER A 63 3.49 -19.64 4.47
CA SER A 63 2.38 -18.68 4.41
C SER A 63 1.13 -19.29 3.78
N LEU A 64 1.24 -20.00 2.66
CA LEU A 64 0.14 -20.72 2.03
C LEU A 64 -0.49 -21.74 2.98
N GLN A 65 0.33 -22.50 3.72
CA GLN A 65 -0.15 -23.43 4.73
C GLN A 65 -0.93 -22.72 5.85
N ARG A 66 -0.43 -21.59 6.36
CA ARG A 66 -1.12 -20.79 7.38
C ARG A 66 -2.43 -20.19 6.85
N MET A 67 -2.45 -19.75 5.59
CA MET A 67 -3.64 -19.22 4.92
C MET A 67 -4.61 -20.31 4.47
N GLN A 68 -4.18 -21.57 4.48
CA GLN A 68 -4.94 -22.70 3.93
C GLN A 68 -5.35 -22.45 2.47
N LEU A 69 -4.44 -21.88 1.69
CA LEU A 69 -4.58 -21.60 0.27
C LEU A 69 -3.55 -22.40 -0.52
N GLU A 70 -3.89 -22.78 -1.75
CA GLU A 70 -2.95 -23.42 -2.68
C GLU A 70 -2.06 -22.39 -3.38
N TYR A 71 -2.60 -21.19 -3.63
CA TYR A 71 -1.89 -20.09 -4.28
C TYR A 71 -2.33 -18.73 -3.73
N VAL A 72 -1.55 -17.69 -4.06
CA VAL A 72 -1.93 -16.28 -3.92
C VAL A 72 -1.97 -15.59 -5.27
N ASP A 73 -2.77 -14.56 -5.43
CA ASP A 73 -2.87 -13.85 -6.71
C ASP A 73 -1.59 -13.05 -7.00
N VAL A 74 -1.00 -12.41 -5.99
CA VAL A 74 0.27 -11.70 -6.16
C VAL A 74 1.20 -11.95 -4.97
N VAL A 75 2.42 -12.41 -5.23
CA VAL A 75 3.50 -12.45 -4.23
C VAL A 75 4.43 -11.25 -4.39
N PHE A 76 4.77 -10.57 -3.30
CA PHE A 76 5.62 -9.38 -3.31
C PHE A 76 6.99 -9.65 -2.69
N ALA A 77 8.04 -9.11 -3.30
CA ALA A 77 9.28 -8.84 -2.59
C ALA A 77 9.06 -7.62 -1.67
N ASN A 78 9.02 -7.84 -0.35
CA ASN A 78 8.61 -6.81 0.62
C ASN A 78 9.54 -5.59 0.69
N ARG A 79 10.80 -5.78 0.29
CA ARG A 79 11.86 -4.77 0.24
C ARG A 79 12.99 -5.26 -0.68
N PRO A 80 13.86 -4.37 -1.17
CA PRO A 80 15.09 -4.78 -1.83
C PRO A 80 15.96 -5.61 -0.89
N ASP A 81 16.71 -6.56 -1.46
CA ASP A 81 17.74 -7.31 -0.76
C ASP A 81 19.07 -7.13 -1.47
N SER A 82 19.94 -6.31 -0.89
CA SER A 82 21.26 -6.01 -1.46
C SER A 82 22.23 -7.20 -1.43
N ASN A 83 21.88 -8.31 -0.76
CA ASN A 83 22.73 -9.48 -0.65
C ASN A 83 22.39 -10.58 -1.68
N THR A 84 21.25 -10.46 -2.36
CA THR A 84 20.80 -11.46 -3.34
C THR A 84 20.83 -10.83 -4.74
N PRO A 85 21.53 -11.42 -5.73
CA PRO A 85 21.54 -10.91 -7.10
C PRO A 85 20.13 -10.83 -7.70
N MET A 86 19.86 -9.79 -8.50
CA MET A 86 18.55 -9.58 -9.11
C MET A 86 18.07 -10.78 -9.93
N GLU A 87 18.99 -11.43 -10.66
CA GLU A 87 18.69 -12.64 -11.42
C GLU A 87 18.12 -13.76 -10.54
N GLU A 88 18.69 -13.97 -9.37
CA GLU A 88 18.22 -15.01 -8.45
C GLU A 88 16.80 -14.70 -7.96
N ILE A 89 16.53 -13.43 -7.62
CA ILE A 89 15.21 -12.97 -7.18
C ILE A 89 14.15 -13.22 -8.27
N VAL A 90 14.41 -12.78 -9.50
CA VAL A 90 13.47 -12.90 -10.61
C VAL A 90 13.25 -14.38 -10.98
N ARG A 91 14.29 -15.22 -10.91
CA ARG A 91 14.16 -16.67 -11.09
C ARG A 91 13.32 -17.32 -9.98
N ALA A 92 13.51 -16.92 -8.72
CA ALA A 92 12.72 -17.42 -7.59
C ALA A 92 11.23 -17.08 -7.77
N MET A 93 10.92 -15.84 -8.13
CA MET A 93 9.54 -15.38 -8.36
C MET A 93 8.90 -16.08 -9.56
N THR A 94 9.65 -16.24 -10.64
CA THR A 94 9.18 -16.99 -11.81
C THR A 94 8.93 -18.46 -11.48
N TYR A 95 9.80 -19.07 -10.67
CA TYR A 95 9.64 -20.46 -10.25
C TYR A 95 8.35 -20.66 -9.44
N VAL A 96 8.08 -19.82 -8.44
CA VAL A 96 6.86 -19.99 -7.61
C VAL A 96 5.57 -19.78 -8.42
N ILE A 97 5.61 -18.92 -9.44
CA ILE A 97 4.49 -18.77 -10.38
C ILE A 97 4.32 -20.04 -11.23
N ASN A 98 5.40 -20.56 -11.80
CA ASN A 98 5.36 -21.78 -12.61
C ASN A 98 4.96 -23.03 -11.80
N GLN A 99 5.19 -23.03 -10.49
CA GLN A 99 4.71 -24.08 -9.58
C GLN A 99 3.24 -23.91 -9.16
N GLY A 100 2.56 -22.87 -9.65
CA GLY A 100 1.17 -22.59 -9.30
C GLY A 100 0.98 -22.08 -7.88
N MET A 101 2.03 -21.59 -7.21
CA MET A 101 1.96 -21.07 -5.84
C MET A 101 1.58 -19.57 -5.81
N ALA A 102 1.75 -18.88 -6.93
CA ALA A 102 1.30 -17.51 -7.14
C ALA A 102 0.85 -17.30 -8.59
N MET A 103 -0.09 -16.38 -8.85
CA MET A 103 -0.46 -16.02 -10.23
C MET A 103 0.49 -14.99 -10.83
N TYR A 104 0.87 -13.98 -10.05
CA TYR A 104 1.80 -12.91 -10.42
C TYR A 104 2.77 -12.59 -9.29
N TRP A 105 3.74 -11.72 -9.57
CA TRP A 105 4.58 -11.14 -8.54
C TRP A 105 4.76 -9.64 -8.69
N GLY A 106 5.12 -8.98 -7.60
CA GLY A 106 5.35 -7.54 -7.53
C GLY A 106 6.51 -7.18 -6.61
N THR A 107 6.83 -5.89 -6.57
CA THR A 107 7.88 -5.31 -5.74
C THR A 107 7.27 -4.38 -4.69
N SER A 108 7.93 -4.18 -3.55
CA SER A 108 7.48 -3.25 -2.52
C SER A 108 8.67 -2.51 -1.95
N ARG A 109 8.61 -1.17 -1.93
CA ARG A 109 9.70 -0.28 -1.49
C ARG A 109 10.93 -0.29 -2.40
N TRP A 110 10.81 -0.80 -3.61
CA TRP A 110 11.91 -0.81 -4.58
C TRP A 110 12.03 0.55 -5.27
N THR A 111 13.24 0.96 -5.60
CA THR A 111 13.47 2.15 -6.44
C THR A 111 13.05 1.88 -7.88
N ALA A 112 12.77 2.93 -8.66
CA ALA A 112 12.45 2.76 -10.08
C ALA A 112 13.58 2.09 -10.87
N MET A 113 14.83 2.25 -10.42
CA MET A 113 15.99 1.60 -11.01
C MET A 113 15.97 0.09 -10.78
N GLU A 114 15.74 -0.36 -9.54
CA GLU A 114 15.68 -1.79 -9.20
C GLU A 114 14.50 -2.49 -9.90
N ILE A 115 13.35 -1.81 -10.04
CA ILE A 115 12.19 -2.35 -10.79
C ILE A 115 12.54 -2.53 -12.27
N MET A 116 13.23 -1.56 -12.87
CA MET A 116 13.69 -1.66 -14.25
C MET A 116 14.76 -2.75 -14.43
N GLU A 117 15.64 -2.93 -13.43
CA GLU A 117 16.62 -4.02 -13.43
C GLU A 117 15.93 -5.39 -13.40
N ALA A 118 14.93 -5.59 -12.54
CA ALA A 118 14.11 -6.80 -12.52
C ALA A 118 13.43 -7.06 -13.87
N TYR A 119 12.88 -6.01 -14.49
CA TYR A 119 12.29 -6.11 -15.82
C TYR A 119 13.34 -6.50 -16.88
N SER A 120 14.54 -5.89 -16.84
CA SER A 120 15.64 -6.18 -17.76
C SER A 120 16.08 -7.64 -17.66
N VAL A 121 16.30 -8.13 -16.43
CA VAL A 121 16.61 -9.54 -16.15
C VAL A 121 15.52 -10.46 -16.69
N ALA A 122 14.25 -10.11 -16.45
CA ALA A 122 13.13 -10.91 -16.93
C ALA A 122 13.11 -11.03 -18.46
N ARG A 123 13.37 -9.92 -19.17
CA ARG A 123 13.45 -9.91 -20.64
C ARG A 123 14.66 -10.67 -21.17
N GLN A 124 15.82 -10.51 -20.53
CA GLN A 124 17.06 -11.16 -20.96
C GLN A 124 16.99 -12.69 -20.85
N PHE A 125 16.38 -13.21 -19.79
CA PHE A 125 16.36 -14.64 -19.49
C PHE A 125 15.00 -15.31 -19.74
N ASN A 126 14.07 -14.62 -20.41
CA ASN A 126 12.71 -15.10 -20.66
C ASN A 126 11.97 -15.55 -19.39
N LEU A 127 12.05 -14.72 -18.35
CA LEU A 127 11.39 -14.91 -17.07
C LEU A 127 10.16 -13.99 -16.95
N ILE A 128 9.39 -14.14 -15.88
CA ILE A 128 8.16 -13.36 -15.66
C ILE A 128 8.53 -12.02 -14.98
N PRO A 129 8.21 -10.86 -15.56
CA PRO A 129 8.48 -9.55 -14.95
C PRO A 129 7.47 -9.21 -13.82
N PRO A 130 7.79 -8.27 -12.91
CA PRO A 130 6.84 -7.83 -11.88
C PRO A 130 5.70 -7.02 -12.51
N VAL A 131 4.50 -7.15 -11.96
CA VAL A 131 3.28 -6.47 -12.49
C VAL A 131 2.88 -5.22 -11.71
N CYS A 132 3.35 -5.08 -10.47
CA CYS A 132 2.92 -4.03 -9.56
C CYS A 132 4.04 -3.65 -8.58
N GLU A 133 4.12 -2.36 -8.24
CA GLU A 133 4.89 -1.85 -7.11
C GLU A 133 3.95 -1.45 -5.96
N GLN A 134 4.25 -1.92 -4.75
CA GLN A 134 3.63 -1.50 -3.51
C GLN A 134 4.38 -0.32 -2.87
N ALA A 135 3.86 0.90 -3.03
CA ALA A 135 4.54 2.13 -2.61
C ALA A 135 3.79 2.93 -1.53
N GLU A 136 4.53 3.59 -0.64
CA GLU A 136 3.95 4.54 0.30
C GLU A 136 3.37 5.73 -0.46
N TYR A 137 2.10 6.05 -0.23
CA TYR A 137 1.47 7.22 -0.81
C TYR A 137 0.45 7.83 0.15
N HIS A 138 0.66 9.11 0.44
CA HIS A 138 -0.25 9.92 1.24
C HIS A 138 0.13 11.40 1.09
N LEU A 139 -0.64 12.30 1.71
CA LEU A 139 -0.46 13.76 1.60
C LEU A 139 0.98 14.23 1.84
N PHE A 140 1.71 13.57 2.76
CA PHE A 140 3.11 13.89 3.09
C PHE A 140 4.19 13.04 2.39
N GLN A 141 3.83 12.09 1.52
CA GLN A 141 4.76 11.20 0.80
C GLN A 141 4.23 10.98 -0.61
N ARG A 142 4.80 11.69 -1.59
CA ARG A 142 4.19 11.86 -2.92
C ARG A 142 5.11 11.50 -4.09
N GLU A 143 6.39 11.81 -3.95
CA GLU A 143 7.35 11.90 -5.06
C GLU A 143 7.42 10.61 -5.89
N LYS A 144 7.66 9.45 -5.28
CA LYS A 144 7.72 8.17 -6.00
C LYS A 144 6.45 7.88 -6.81
N VAL A 145 5.28 8.02 -6.21
CA VAL A 145 4.00 7.63 -6.85
C VAL A 145 3.52 8.65 -7.88
N GLU A 146 3.77 9.94 -7.66
CA GLU A 146 3.34 10.99 -8.60
C GLU A 146 4.34 11.22 -9.75
N VAL A 147 5.62 10.86 -9.59
CA VAL A 147 6.68 11.14 -10.57
C VAL A 147 7.29 9.89 -11.18
N GLN A 148 7.68 8.91 -10.35
CA GLN A 148 8.45 7.75 -10.84
C GLN A 148 7.55 6.63 -11.38
N LEU A 149 6.48 6.27 -10.66
CA LEU A 149 5.61 5.16 -11.06
C LEU A 149 4.85 5.39 -12.38
N PRO A 150 4.38 6.61 -12.73
CA PRO A 150 3.75 6.83 -14.03
C PRO A 150 4.68 6.52 -15.21
N GLU A 151 5.98 6.85 -15.07
CA GLU A 151 6.98 6.52 -16.09
C GLU A 151 7.20 5.00 -16.21
N LEU A 152 7.22 4.27 -15.08
CA LEU A 152 7.31 2.80 -15.11
C LEU A 152 6.07 2.16 -15.74
N TYR A 153 4.88 2.66 -15.42
CA TYR A 153 3.64 2.20 -16.04
C TYR A 153 3.69 2.36 -17.56
N HIS A 154 4.07 3.55 -18.06
CA HIS A 154 4.14 3.81 -19.50
C HIS A 154 5.25 3.01 -20.22
N LYS A 155 6.36 2.69 -19.55
CA LYS A 155 7.50 1.99 -20.16
C LYS A 155 7.38 0.47 -20.12
N ILE A 156 6.92 -0.09 -19.01
CA ILE A 156 6.97 -1.53 -18.74
C ILE A 156 5.66 -2.10 -18.19
N GLY A 157 4.62 -1.29 -18.02
CA GLY A 157 3.29 -1.73 -17.60
C GLY A 157 3.14 -2.02 -16.10
N VAL A 158 4.10 -1.60 -15.26
CA VAL A 158 4.02 -1.81 -13.80
C VAL A 158 2.97 -0.88 -13.20
N GLY A 159 1.95 -1.45 -12.57
CA GLY A 159 0.91 -0.72 -11.83
C GLY A 159 1.37 -0.25 -10.44
N ALA A 160 0.58 0.63 -9.82
CA ALA A 160 0.83 1.12 -8.47
C ALA A 160 -0.27 0.69 -7.50
N MET A 161 0.10 -0.05 -6.47
CA MET A 161 -0.73 -0.33 -5.30
C MET A 161 -0.15 0.44 -4.12
N THR A 162 -0.92 1.31 -3.50
CA THR A 162 -0.36 2.21 -2.48
C THR A 162 -0.71 1.80 -1.07
N TRP A 163 0.13 2.15 -0.10
CA TRP A 163 -0.07 1.82 1.31
C TRP A 163 0.15 3.01 2.25
N SER A 164 -0.36 2.87 3.48
CA SER A 164 -0.39 3.92 4.50
C SER A 164 -1.01 5.25 4.04
N PRO A 165 -2.21 5.26 3.43
CA PRO A 165 -2.87 6.50 2.96
C PRO A 165 -3.11 7.52 4.08
N LEU A 166 -3.17 7.06 5.34
CA LEU A 166 -3.33 7.90 6.53
C LEU A 166 -2.03 8.10 7.32
N ALA A 167 -0.87 7.77 6.75
CA ALA A 167 0.45 7.86 7.37
C ALA A 167 0.48 7.23 8.77
N CYS A 168 0.11 5.94 8.88
CA CYS A 168 -0.03 5.23 10.16
C CYS A 168 -1.04 5.85 11.16
N GLY A 169 -2.00 6.64 10.66
CA GLY A 169 -3.02 7.32 11.45
C GLY A 169 -2.69 8.78 11.75
N ILE A 170 -1.52 9.29 11.35
CA ILE A 170 -1.12 10.69 11.54
C ILE A 170 -2.15 11.64 10.92
N ILE A 171 -2.63 11.31 9.72
CA ILE A 171 -3.53 12.16 8.94
C ILE A 171 -4.96 12.21 9.54
N THR A 172 -5.29 11.35 10.50
CA THR A 172 -6.61 11.39 11.16
C THR A 172 -6.79 12.58 12.11
N GLY A 173 -5.73 13.36 12.38
CA GLY A 173 -5.77 14.49 13.33
C GLY A 173 -5.72 14.06 14.81
N LYS A 174 -5.82 12.76 15.11
CA LYS A 174 -5.89 12.24 16.49
C LYS A 174 -4.67 12.55 17.39
N TYR A 175 -3.58 13.04 16.81
CA TYR A 175 -2.33 13.35 17.51
C TYR A 175 -2.14 14.83 17.82
N GLU A 176 -3.12 15.68 17.52
CA GLU A 176 -3.06 17.12 17.77
C GLU A 176 -2.73 17.46 19.23
N ASN A 177 -3.33 16.71 20.17
CA ASN A 177 -3.21 16.94 21.61
C ASN A 177 -2.33 15.89 22.31
N GLY A 178 -1.37 15.30 21.59
CA GLY A 178 -0.45 14.28 22.11
C GLY A 178 -0.76 12.88 21.59
N ILE A 179 -0.22 11.85 22.26
CA ILE A 179 -0.33 10.45 21.82
C ILE A 179 -1.45 9.74 22.59
N PRO A 180 -2.59 9.38 21.96
CA PRO A 180 -3.64 8.63 22.64
C PRO A 180 -3.16 7.22 23.03
N GLU A 181 -3.58 6.73 24.20
CA GLU A 181 -3.13 5.44 24.76
C GLU A 181 -3.49 4.23 23.90
N SER A 182 -4.64 4.26 23.20
CA SER A 182 -5.09 3.18 22.31
C SER A 182 -4.56 3.31 20.88
N SER A 183 -3.71 4.30 20.60
CA SER A 183 -3.24 4.58 19.25
C SER A 183 -2.08 3.68 18.82
N ARG A 184 -1.80 3.60 17.51
CA ARG A 184 -0.64 2.84 16.99
C ARG A 184 0.68 3.35 17.58
N ALA A 185 0.81 4.65 17.82
CA ALA A 185 2.02 5.30 18.32
C ALA A 185 2.28 5.06 19.83
N SER A 186 1.31 4.52 20.59
CA SER A 186 1.54 4.14 22.00
C SER A 186 2.15 2.73 22.14
N MET A 187 2.10 1.93 21.07
CA MET A 187 2.61 0.55 21.09
C MET A 187 4.14 0.52 21.15
N LYS A 188 4.71 -0.35 21.99
CA LYS A 188 6.17 -0.47 22.19
C LYS A 188 6.96 -0.68 20.90
N SER A 189 6.43 -1.46 19.96
CA SER A 189 7.06 -1.73 18.65
C SER A 189 7.01 -0.55 17.67
N TYR A 190 6.33 0.54 18.04
CA TYR A 190 6.11 1.73 17.20
C TYR A 190 6.71 3.01 17.81
N GLN A 191 7.75 2.87 18.62
CA GLN A 191 8.46 4.01 19.23
C GLN A 191 8.95 5.02 18.18
N TRP A 192 9.43 4.52 17.03
CA TRP A 192 9.82 5.36 15.88
C TRP A 192 8.67 6.24 15.35
N LEU A 193 7.42 5.77 15.44
CA LEU A 193 6.23 6.53 15.00
C LEU A 193 5.93 7.66 16.00
N LYS A 194 6.06 7.37 17.29
CA LYS A 194 5.95 8.39 18.35
C LYS A 194 6.98 9.50 18.15
N GLU A 195 8.23 9.13 17.91
CA GLU A 195 9.32 10.07 17.63
C GLU A 195 9.03 10.92 16.38
N LYS A 196 8.56 10.29 15.30
CA LYS A 196 8.13 10.99 14.08
C LYS A 196 7.02 12.01 14.37
N ILE A 197 6.02 11.65 15.17
CA ILE A 197 4.88 12.54 15.50
C ILE A 197 5.33 13.74 16.35
N VAL A 198 6.18 13.53 17.36
CA VAL A 198 6.61 14.62 18.27
C VAL A 198 7.75 15.47 17.71
N SER A 199 8.36 15.05 16.60
CA SER A 199 9.40 15.80 15.89
C SER A 199 8.89 17.16 15.40
N GLU A 200 9.83 18.05 15.03
CA GLU A 200 9.47 19.35 14.44
C GLU A 200 8.65 19.19 13.15
N ASP A 201 9.05 18.26 12.27
CA ASP A 201 8.33 17.97 11.04
C ASP A 201 6.95 17.36 11.31
N GLY A 202 6.83 16.50 12.33
CA GLY A 202 5.55 15.97 12.78
C GLY A 202 4.58 17.07 13.22
N ARG A 203 5.08 18.05 14.00
CA ARG A 203 4.29 19.22 14.41
C ARG A 203 3.88 20.10 13.22
N LYS A 204 4.77 20.32 12.25
CA LYS A 204 4.44 21.03 10.99
C LYS A 204 3.36 20.29 10.19
N GLN A 205 3.41 18.96 10.14
CA GLN A 205 2.37 18.15 9.52
C GLN A 205 1.03 18.32 10.26
N GLN A 206 1.01 18.29 11.60
CA GLN A 206 -0.22 18.52 12.38
C GLN A 206 -0.84 19.90 12.11
N ALA A 207 -0.03 20.96 11.98
CA ALA A 207 -0.54 22.29 11.63
C ALA A 207 -1.27 22.28 10.27
N LYS A 208 -0.65 21.67 9.25
CA LYS A 208 -1.27 21.51 7.92
C LYS A 208 -2.54 20.67 7.96
N LEU A 209 -2.61 19.66 8.82
CA LEU A 209 -3.83 18.85 8.98
C LEU A 209 -5.01 19.68 9.52
N LYS A 210 -4.77 20.70 10.36
CA LYS A 210 -5.82 21.61 10.81
C LYS A 210 -6.39 22.41 9.64
N GLU A 211 -5.53 22.94 8.78
CA GLU A 211 -5.94 23.67 7.58
C GLU A 211 -6.72 22.77 6.61
N LEU A 212 -6.24 21.54 6.40
CA LEU A 212 -6.94 20.54 5.57
C LEU A 212 -8.29 20.11 6.15
N ASN A 213 -8.45 20.15 7.48
CA ASN A 213 -9.73 19.84 8.12
C ASN A 213 -10.81 20.84 7.71
N HIS A 214 -10.47 22.11 7.49
CA HIS A 214 -11.43 23.09 6.97
C HIS A 214 -11.91 22.75 5.55
N ILE A 215 -11.06 22.17 4.71
CA ILE A 215 -11.48 21.66 3.40
C ILE A 215 -12.42 20.46 3.57
N ALA A 216 -12.07 19.53 4.47
CA ALA A 216 -12.92 18.36 4.75
C ALA A 216 -14.33 18.77 5.23
N GLU A 217 -14.40 19.76 6.14
CA GLU A 217 -15.66 20.35 6.62
C GLU A 217 -16.48 20.96 5.49
N LYS A 218 -15.87 21.78 4.62
CA LYS A 218 -16.54 22.38 3.44
C LYS A 218 -17.11 21.31 2.50
N LEU A 219 -16.41 20.18 2.35
CA LEU A 219 -16.82 19.06 1.49
C LEU A 219 -17.79 18.09 2.18
N GLY A 220 -18.08 18.30 3.47
CA GLY A 220 -18.95 17.46 4.26
C GLY A 220 -18.41 16.04 4.43
N CYS A 221 -17.10 15.89 4.61
CA CYS A 221 -16.43 14.61 4.84
C CYS A 221 -15.44 14.68 6.00
N THR A 222 -14.96 13.54 6.46
CA THR A 222 -13.88 13.49 7.46
C THR A 222 -12.51 13.70 6.81
N LEU A 223 -11.51 14.10 7.59
CA LEU A 223 -10.14 14.23 7.11
C LEU A 223 -9.55 12.89 6.60
N PRO A 224 -9.81 11.72 7.23
CA PRO A 224 -9.46 10.42 6.65
C PRO A 224 -10.11 10.16 5.29
N GLN A 225 -11.39 10.47 5.12
CA GLN A 225 -12.08 10.32 3.84
C GLN A 225 -11.47 11.22 2.76
N LEU A 226 -11.18 12.48 3.09
CA LEU A 226 -10.52 13.41 2.20
C LEU A 226 -9.15 12.87 1.75
N ALA A 227 -8.34 12.36 2.67
CA ALA A 227 -7.00 11.87 2.38
C ALA A 227 -7.00 10.60 1.51
N VAL A 228 -7.90 9.64 1.78
CA VAL A 228 -8.04 8.43 0.96
C VAL A 228 -8.55 8.77 -0.43
N ALA A 229 -9.57 9.63 -0.53
CA ALA A 229 -10.09 10.10 -1.82
C ALA A 229 -9.02 10.86 -2.62
N TRP A 230 -8.21 11.67 -1.93
CA TRP A 230 -7.08 12.35 -2.54
C TRP A 230 -6.07 11.35 -3.11
N CYS A 231 -5.77 10.25 -2.43
CA CYS A 231 -4.89 9.21 -2.97
C CYS A 231 -5.49 8.56 -4.24
N LEU A 232 -6.79 8.27 -4.22
CA LEU A 232 -7.53 7.66 -5.33
C LEU A 232 -7.75 8.59 -6.53
N ARG A 233 -7.58 9.91 -6.38
CA ARG A 233 -7.73 10.87 -7.49
C ARG A 233 -6.75 10.62 -8.63
N ASN A 234 -5.62 9.98 -8.33
CA ASN A 234 -4.57 9.70 -9.30
C ASN A 234 -4.93 8.39 -10.03
N GLU A 235 -5.32 8.49 -11.30
CA GLU A 235 -5.66 7.32 -12.13
C GLU A 235 -4.48 6.34 -12.30
N GLY A 236 -3.24 6.78 -12.08
CA GLY A 236 -2.07 5.90 -12.05
C GLY A 236 -2.00 5.00 -10.81
N VAL A 237 -2.79 5.28 -9.77
CA VAL A 237 -2.93 4.43 -8.58
C VAL A 237 -4.06 3.43 -8.81
N SER A 238 -3.71 2.15 -8.95
CA SER A 238 -4.69 1.09 -9.20
C SER A 238 -5.51 0.74 -7.96
N SER A 239 -4.92 0.84 -6.77
CA SER A 239 -5.61 0.62 -5.50
C SER A 239 -4.89 1.28 -4.33
N VAL A 240 -5.63 1.55 -3.26
CA VAL A 240 -5.13 2.10 -1.99
C VAL A 240 -5.43 1.10 -0.86
N LEU A 241 -4.38 0.55 -0.26
CA LEU A 241 -4.50 -0.39 0.86
C LEU A 241 -4.89 0.34 2.15
N LEU A 242 -6.08 0.04 2.64
CA LEU A 242 -6.61 0.59 3.89
C LEU A 242 -6.13 -0.24 5.09
N GLY A 243 -5.66 0.45 6.14
CA GLY A 243 -5.31 -0.17 7.42
C GLY A 243 -6.16 0.40 8.54
N THR A 244 -6.94 -0.44 9.22
CA THR A 244 -7.83 -0.02 10.31
C THR A 244 -7.65 -0.92 11.54
N SER A 245 -7.95 -0.38 12.73
CA SER A 245 -7.91 -1.12 13.99
C SER A 245 -9.29 -1.52 14.51
N ASN A 246 -10.36 -0.95 13.96
CA ASN A 246 -11.74 -1.27 14.30
C ASN A 246 -12.67 -1.17 13.05
N PRO A 247 -13.89 -1.73 13.12
CA PRO A 247 -14.87 -1.65 12.05
C PRO A 247 -15.30 -0.23 11.67
N GLU A 248 -15.42 0.66 12.66
CA GLU A 248 -15.93 2.02 12.45
C GLU A 248 -14.98 2.83 11.54
N GLN A 249 -13.67 2.70 11.76
CA GLN A 249 -12.65 3.30 10.88
C GLN A 249 -12.71 2.74 9.46
N LEU A 250 -13.06 1.45 9.29
CA LEU A 250 -13.18 0.86 7.96
C LEU A 250 -14.39 1.45 7.23
N THR A 251 -15.54 1.47 7.89
CA THR A 251 -16.76 2.07 7.33
C THR A 251 -16.54 3.55 7.00
N GLU A 252 -15.88 4.31 7.88
CA GLU A 252 -15.49 5.70 7.63
C GLU A 252 -14.63 5.82 6.37
N ASN A 253 -13.54 5.04 6.29
CA ASN A 253 -12.59 5.12 5.17
C ASN A 253 -13.19 4.67 3.83
N LEU A 254 -14.11 3.70 3.83
CA LEU A 254 -14.87 3.31 2.64
C LEU A 254 -15.75 4.47 2.13
N GLY A 255 -16.16 5.36 3.05
CA GLY A 255 -16.82 6.64 2.75
C GLY A 255 -16.02 7.61 1.87
N ALA A 256 -14.73 7.35 1.64
CA ALA A 256 -13.89 8.17 0.75
C ALA A 256 -14.35 8.13 -0.71
N ILE A 257 -14.99 7.04 -1.14
CA ILE A 257 -15.48 6.89 -2.52
C ILE A 257 -16.51 7.98 -2.85
N GLN A 258 -17.33 8.39 -1.89
CA GLN A 258 -18.32 9.46 -2.07
C GLN A 258 -17.69 10.86 -2.10
N VAL A 259 -16.43 11.00 -1.68
CA VAL A 259 -15.66 12.25 -1.73
C VAL A 259 -14.93 12.40 -3.07
N LEU A 260 -14.58 11.30 -3.74
CA LEU A 260 -13.82 11.30 -4.99
C LEU A 260 -14.43 12.21 -6.08
N PRO A 261 -15.76 12.22 -6.34
CA PRO A 261 -16.37 13.14 -7.32
C PRO A 261 -16.27 14.62 -6.94
N LYS A 262 -16.05 14.93 -5.65
CA LYS A 262 -15.88 16.30 -5.15
C LYS A 262 -14.43 16.80 -5.27
N MET A 263 -13.49 15.93 -5.66
CA MET A 263 -12.06 16.22 -5.77
C MET A 263 -11.75 17.01 -7.06
N THR A 264 -12.31 18.21 -7.16
CA THR A 264 -12.11 19.11 -8.31
C THR A 264 -10.69 19.65 -8.37
N SER A 265 -10.28 20.18 -9.53
CA SER A 265 -8.97 20.84 -9.69
C SER A 265 -8.75 21.97 -8.69
N HIS A 266 -9.80 22.72 -8.33
CA HIS A 266 -9.74 23.76 -7.32
C HIS A 266 -9.41 23.21 -5.94
N VAL A 267 -10.13 22.16 -5.50
CA VAL A 267 -9.88 21.49 -4.20
C VAL A 267 -8.46 20.92 -4.17
N VAL A 268 -8.02 20.25 -5.25
CA VAL A 268 -6.66 19.71 -5.33
C VAL A 268 -5.61 20.82 -5.25
N SER A 269 -5.85 21.96 -5.88
CA SER A 269 -4.94 23.12 -5.80
C SER A 269 -4.89 23.73 -4.40
N GLU A 270 -6.01 23.81 -3.68
CA GLU A 270 -6.06 24.28 -2.29
C GLU A 270 -5.26 23.34 -1.37
N ILE A 271 -5.44 22.01 -1.55
CA ILE A 271 -4.65 20.99 -0.85
C ILE A 271 -3.15 21.11 -1.19
N ASP A 272 -2.79 21.24 -2.46
CA ASP A 272 -1.39 21.40 -2.88
C ASP A 272 -0.76 22.66 -2.28
N HIS A 273 -1.51 23.76 -2.16
CA HIS A 273 -1.04 25.00 -1.55
C HIS A 273 -0.74 24.82 -0.05
N ILE A 274 -1.67 24.22 0.70
CA ILE A 274 -1.47 23.93 2.14
C ILE A 274 -0.29 22.98 2.35
N LEU A 275 -0.21 21.94 1.53
CA LEU A 275 0.84 20.94 1.66
C LEU A 275 2.22 21.48 1.27
N GLY A 276 2.30 22.36 0.27
CA GLY A 276 3.54 22.98 -0.20
C GLY A 276 4.61 21.96 -0.62
N ASN A 277 4.19 20.76 -1.05
CA ASN A 277 5.07 19.62 -1.31
C ASN A 277 4.74 18.91 -2.63
N ARG A 278 4.03 19.59 -3.54
CA ARG A 278 3.75 19.05 -4.86
C ARG A 278 5.08 18.71 -5.55
N PRO A 279 5.30 17.44 -5.93
CA PRO A 279 6.56 17.05 -6.54
C PRO A 279 6.65 17.65 -7.96
N TYR A 280 7.86 18.03 -8.35
CA TYR A 280 8.13 18.57 -9.68
C TYR A 280 8.01 17.47 -10.74
N SER A 281 7.31 17.72 -11.84
CA SER A 281 7.24 16.81 -12.98
C SER A 281 7.95 17.39 -14.20
N LYS A 282 8.64 16.55 -14.98
CA LYS A 282 9.28 16.98 -16.25
C LYS A 282 8.28 17.55 -17.26
N LYS A 283 6.98 17.23 -17.14
CA LYS A 283 5.92 17.81 -17.98
C LYS A 283 5.74 19.32 -17.75
N ASP A 284 6.10 19.83 -16.57
CA ASP A 284 5.98 21.26 -16.22
C ASP A 284 6.97 22.15 -17.01
N TYR A 285 7.98 21.56 -17.69
CA TYR A 285 9.00 22.28 -18.47
C TYR A 285 8.53 22.70 -19.88
N ARG A 286 7.39 22.17 -20.35
CA ARG A 286 6.90 22.38 -21.74
C ARG A 286 5.66 23.27 -21.83
N SER A 287 5.31 23.95 -20.74
CA SER A 287 4.15 24.85 -20.63
C SER A 287 4.58 26.28 -20.37
#